data_AF-A0A516G6F3-F1
#
_entry.id   AF-A0A516G6F3-F1
#
_cell.length_a   1.000
_cell.length_b   1.000
_cell.length_c   1.000
_cell.angle_alpha   90.00
_cell.angle_beta   90.00
_cell.angle_gamma   90.00
#
_symmetry.space_group_name_H-M   'P 1'
#
loop_
_entity.id
_entity.type
_entity.pdbx_description
1 polymer ?
#
loop_
_entity_poly.entity_id
_entity_poly.type
_entity_poly.pdbx_seq_one_letter_code
_entity_poly.pdbx_strand_id
1 'polypeptide(L)'
;MWADLPHDIIHLQSIGAELGTTFYTQRTDAPITPGRLLEIVTNRTGLDPALAEAAFGDYLDYAQFAPEHIGGYNYHDVFYWEQRMGKWGYQKYQDGDFAHRMLMPFNDRGLIELMQSLPYPLREQKVLLEAVLATVPALDPERLRGHVADEPLRPADVDESPITWRDVVAARPHLRPRVRRAAARLRRRAGGMP
;
A
#
# COMPACT_ATOMS: atom_id res chain seq x y z
N MET A 1 -5.98 -10.99 24.02
CA MET A 1 -5.11 -10.14 24.85
C MET A 1 -4.70 -8.94 24.00
N TRP A 2 -5.68 -8.06 23.71
CA TRP A 2 -5.59 -6.85 22.88
C TRP A 2 -6.74 -5.89 23.23
N ALA A 3 -7.88 -6.44 23.66
CA ALA A 3 -9.03 -5.71 24.19
C ALA A 3 -8.73 -4.89 25.47
N ASP A 4 -7.58 -5.10 26.10
CA ASP A 4 -7.19 -4.40 27.33
C ASP A 4 -6.23 -3.22 27.05
N LEU A 5 -5.86 -2.97 25.78
CA LEU A 5 -5.04 -1.82 25.41
C LEU A 5 -5.91 -0.55 25.30
N PRO A 6 -5.38 0.64 25.62
CA PRO A 6 -6.13 1.88 25.49
C PRO A 6 -6.56 2.13 24.04
N HIS A 7 -7.87 2.24 23.82
CA HIS A 7 -8.47 2.43 22.50
C HIS A 7 -8.31 3.87 21.94
N ASP A 8 -7.80 4.78 22.76
CA ASP A 8 -7.55 6.19 22.44
C ASP A 8 -6.14 6.44 21.86
N ILE A 9 -5.30 5.41 21.74
CA ILE A 9 -3.98 5.53 21.13
C ILE A 9 -4.08 5.32 19.61
N ILE A 10 -3.81 6.38 18.87
CA ILE A 10 -3.68 6.36 17.41
C ILE A 10 -2.20 6.43 17.05
N HIS A 11 -1.68 5.41 16.37
CA HIS A 11 -0.34 5.45 15.81
C HIS A 11 -0.38 6.06 14.42
N LEU A 12 0.28 7.21 14.26
CA LEU A 12 0.56 7.78 12.95
C LEU A 12 1.75 7.05 12.33
N GLN A 13 1.46 6.18 11.38
CA GLN A 13 2.50 5.43 10.68
C GLN A 13 2.14 5.30 9.21
N SER A 14 2.84 6.06 8.36
CA SER A 14 2.67 5.97 6.91
C SER A 14 3.98 5.68 6.22
N ILE A 15 3.85 5.09 5.04
CA ILE A 15 4.84 5.14 3.96
C ILE A 15 4.08 5.67 2.72
N GLY A 16 4.74 5.92 1.61
CA GLY A 16 4.09 6.43 0.38
C GLY A 16 4.36 7.90 0.12
N ALA A 17 4.71 8.69 1.15
CA ALA A 17 5.32 10.00 0.95
C ALA A 17 6.59 9.90 0.10
N GLU A 18 7.32 8.78 0.21
CA GLU A 18 8.57 8.58 -0.52
C GLU A 18 8.37 8.32 -2.01
N LEU A 19 7.16 7.95 -2.46
CA LEU A 19 6.82 8.06 -3.87
C LEU A 19 6.85 9.52 -4.27
N GLY A 20 6.13 10.36 -3.54
CA GLY A 20 6.09 11.80 -3.78
C GLY A 20 7.43 12.51 -3.69
N THR A 21 8.31 12.06 -2.80
CA THR A 21 9.62 12.70 -2.52
C THR A 21 10.82 11.92 -3.06
N THR A 22 10.60 11.08 -4.07
CA THR A 22 11.65 10.35 -4.79
C THR A 22 12.57 9.51 -3.89
N PHE A 23 12.07 8.41 -3.33
CA PHE A 23 12.86 7.52 -2.46
C PHE A 23 14.23 7.16 -3.06
N TYR A 24 14.23 6.75 -4.34
CA TYR A 24 15.42 6.59 -5.13
C TYR A 24 15.74 7.92 -5.83
N THR A 25 16.75 8.62 -5.31
CA THR A 25 17.25 9.91 -5.85
C THR A 25 18.26 9.71 -6.98
N GLN A 26 19.00 8.59 -6.97
CA GLN A 26 19.95 8.28 -8.04
C GLN A 26 19.25 7.58 -9.21
N ARG A 27 18.55 8.38 -10.03
CA ARG A 27 17.79 7.89 -11.18
C ARG A 27 18.63 7.88 -12.45
N THR A 28 18.49 6.82 -13.23
CA THR A 28 19.10 6.70 -14.55
C THR A 28 18.07 6.24 -15.58
N ASP A 29 18.28 6.60 -16.84
CA ASP A 29 17.49 6.10 -17.96
C ASP A 29 17.98 4.71 -18.43
N ALA A 30 18.73 4.01 -17.58
CA ALA A 30 19.20 2.66 -17.88
C ALA A 30 18.00 1.72 -18.09
N PRO A 31 18.10 0.77 -19.03
CA PRO A 31 17.06 -0.22 -19.25
C PRO A 31 16.71 -1.00 -17.97
N ILE A 32 15.43 -1.35 -17.84
CA ILE A 32 14.94 -2.22 -16.78
C ILE A 32 15.49 -3.63 -17.04
N THR A 33 16.34 -4.10 -16.13
CA THR A 33 16.95 -5.44 -16.17
C THR A 33 17.03 -6.01 -14.75
N PRO A 34 17.12 -7.35 -14.58
CA PRO A 34 17.27 -7.95 -13.25
C PRO A 34 18.47 -7.37 -12.49
N GLY A 35 19.60 -7.16 -13.19
CA GLY A 35 20.79 -6.52 -12.65
C GLY A 35 20.46 -5.11 -12.13
N ARG A 36 19.82 -4.27 -12.95
CA ARG A 36 19.49 -2.91 -12.56
C ARG A 36 18.55 -2.85 -11.33
N LEU A 37 17.57 -3.74 -11.28
CA LEU A 37 16.67 -3.83 -10.13
C LEU A 37 17.41 -4.24 -8.85
N LEU A 38 18.35 -5.19 -8.95
CA LEU A 38 19.20 -5.58 -7.83
C LEU A 38 20.09 -4.43 -7.35
N GLU A 39 20.67 -3.66 -8.26
CA GLU A 39 21.45 -2.47 -7.91
C GLU A 39 20.60 -1.45 -7.15
N ILE A 40 19.35 -1.22 -7.57
CA ILE A 40 18.43 -0.28 -6.91
C ILE A 40 18.11 -0.72 -5.47
N VAL A 41 17.86 -2.01 -5.24
CA VAL A 41 17.54 -2.52 -3.89
C VAL A 41 18.77 -2.50 -2.98
N THR A 42 19.95 -2.79 -3.51
CA THR A 42 21.17 -2.96 -2.73
C THR A 42 22.04 -1.71 -2.64
N ASN A 43 21.80 -0.73 -3.52
CA ASN A 43 22.64 0.45 -3.73
C ASN A 43 24.12 0.09 -4.01
N ARG A 44 24.34 -1.00 -4.77
CA ARG A 44 25.68 -1.50 -5.15
C ARG A 44 25.71 -1.84 -6.63
N THR A 45 26.82 -1.54 -7.30
CA THR A 45 27.07 -1.89 -8.71
C THR A 45 27.98 -3.12 -8.82
N GLY A 46 28.05 -3.72 -10.01
CA GLY A 46 28.98 -4.83 -10.30
C GLY A 46 28.66 -6.11 -9.53
N LEU A 47 27.37 -6.33 -9.23
CA LEU A 47 26.92 -7.55 -8.55
C LEU A 47 26.90 -8.75 -9.50
N ASP A 48 27.01 -9.94 -8.92
CA ASP A 48 26.99 -11.20 -9.66
C ASP A 48 25.70 -11.32 -10.50
N PRO A 49 25.80 -11.48 -11.84
CA PRO A 49 24.66 -11.69 -12.70
C PRO A 49 23.78 -12.87 -12.27
N ALA A 50 24.37 -13.93 -11.70
CA ALA A 50 23.60 -15.08 -11.22
C ALA A 50 22.71 -14.71 -10.01
N LEU A 51 23.18 -13.81 -9.14
CA LEU A 51 22.38 -13.28 -8.03
C LEU A 51 21.25 -12.40 -8.53
N ALA A 52 21.51 -11.56 -9.54
CA ALA A 52 20.49 -10.73 -10.16
C ALA A 52 19.37 -11.57 -10.79
N GLU A 53 19.75 -12.62 -11.52
CA GLU A 53 18.80 -13.54 -12.13
C GLU A 53 17.98 -14.29 -11.07
N ALA A 54 18.62 -14.81 -10.03
CA ALA A 54 17.93 -15.47 -8.93
C ALA A 54 16.96 -14.55 -8.17
N ALA A 55 17.27 -13.25 -8.10
CA ALA A 55 16.45 -12.28 -7.38
C ALA A 55 15.29 -11.71 -8.23
N PHE A 56 15.52 -11.46 -9.51
CA PHE A 56 14.61 -10.68 -10.38
C PHE A 56 14.40 -11.25 -11.78
N GLY A 57 14.99 -12.38 -12.16
CA GLY A 57 14.87 -12.97 -13.50
C GLY A 57 13.41 -13.17 -13.92
N ASP A 58 12.62 -13.83 -13.07
CA ASP A 58 11.19 -14.06 -13.32
C ASP A 58 10.32 -12.84 -12.99
N TYR A 59 10.85 -11.83 -12.28
CA TYR A 59 10.03 -10.71 -11.78
C TYR A 59 9.50 -9.84 -12.91
N LEU A 60 10.33 -9.53 -13.90
CA LEU A 60 9.95 -8.65 -15.00
C LEU A 60 8.76 -9.22 -15.77
N ASP A 61 8.80 -10.52 -16.05
CA ASP A 61 7.72 -11.23 -16.73
C ASP A 61 6.49 -11.38 -15.82
N TYR A 62 6.67 -11.78 -14.57
CA TYR A 62 5.55 -11.98 -13.64
C TYR A 62 4.77 -10.68 -13.36
N ALA A 63 5.49 -9.60 -13.06
CA ALA A 63 4.90 -8.30 -12.75
C ALA A 63 4.54 -7.51 -14.02
N GLN A 64 4.89 -8.03 -15.21
CA GLN A 64 4.78 -7.31 -16.48
C GLN A 64 5.49 -5.94 -16.40
N PHE A 65 6.64 -5.90 -15.73
CA PHE A 65 7.35 -4.68 -15.33
C PHE A 65 8.16 -4.10 -16.50
N ALA A 66 7.45 -3.49 -17.44
CA ALA A 66 8.00 -2.88 -18.65
C ALA A 66 7.53 -1.41 -18.79
N PRO A 67 8.31 -0.53 -19.46
CA PRO A 67 7.98 0.89 -19.62
C PRO A 67 6.57 1.17 -20.16
N GLU A 68 6.10 0.35 -21.10
CA GLU A 68 4.77 0.43 -21.72
C GLU A 68 3.62 0.07 -20.75
N HIS A 69 3.90 -0.65 -19.67
CA HIS A 69 2.89 -1.11 -18.71
C HIS A 69 2.83 -0.26 -17.43
N ILE A 70 3.80 0.62 -17.20
CA ILE A 70 3.87 1.46 -16.00
C ILE A 70 3.21 2.83 -16.16
N GLY A 71 2.37 3.03 -17.18
CA GLY A 71 1.47 4.18 -17.29
C GLY A 71 2.13 5.55 -17.38
N GLY A 72 3.38 5.62 -17.85
CA GLY A 72 4.16 6.86 -17.91
C GLY A 72 4.78 7.30 -16.58
N TYR A 73 4.63 6.52 -15.51
CA TYR A 73 5.34 6.76 -14.26
C TYR A 73 6.82 6.38 -14.38
N ASN A 74 7.66 6.97 -13.53
CA ASN A 74 9.06 6.60 -13.47
C ASN A 74 9.21 5.20 -12.84
N TYR A 75 9.95 4.30 -13.49
CA TYR A 75 10.07 2.91 -13.02
C TYR A 75 10.68 2.79 -11.61
N HIS A 76 11.50 3.76 -11.16
CA HIS A 76 12.04 3.74 -9.79
C HIS A 76 10.91 3.90 -8.75
N ASP A 77 9.90 4.72 -9.05
CA ASP A 77 8.75 4.93 -8.17
C ASP A 77 7.86 3.69 -8.14
N VAL A 78 7.57 3.11 -9.30
CA VAL A 78 6.73 1.90 -9.39
C VAL A 78 7.43 0.71 -8.75
N PHE A 79 8.74 0.56 -8.96
CA PHE A 79 9.52 -0.49 -8.32
C PHE A 79 9.57 -0.33 -6.80
N TYR A 80 9.72 0.90 -6.29
CA TYR A 80 9.61 1.20 -4.86
C TYR A 80 8.25 0.79 -4.29
N TRP A 81 7.17 1.14 -4.99
CA TRP A 81 5.81 0.77 -4.61
C TRP A 81 5.65 -0.75 -4.51
N GLU A 82 6.01 -1.49 -5.55
CA GLU A 82 5.82 -2.95 -5.56
C GLU A 82 6.72 -3.66 -4.54
N GLN A 83 8.03 -3.39 -4.56
CA GLN A 83 8.98 -4.13 -3.74
C GLN A 83 8.96 -3.70 -2.28
N ARG A 84 9.00 -2.40 -2.02
CA ARG A 84 9.14 -1.91 -0.64
C ARG A 84 7.78 -1.76 0.02
N MET A 85 6.80 -1.14 -0.65
CA MET A 85 5.48 -0.95 -0.03
C MET A 85 4.65 -2.24 -0.07
N GLY A 86 4.64 -2.96 -1.19
CA GLY A 86 3.89 -4.20 -1.35
C GLY A 86 4.36 -5.35 -0.46
N LYS A 87 5.65 -5.42 -0.13
CA LYS A 87 6.22 -6.47 0.72
C LYS A 87 6.45 -6.02 2.16
N TRP A 88 7.34 -5.05 2.36
CA TRP A 88 7.74 -4.60 3.69
C TRP A 88 6.68 -3.71 4.34
N GLY A 89 6.10 -2.78 3.57
CA GLY A 89 5.01 -1.93 4.03
C GLY A 89 3.83 -2.74 4.54
N TYR A 90 3.36 -3.69 3.73
CA TYR A 90 2.29 -4.61 4.11
C TYR A 90 2.54 -5.31 5.46
N GLN A 91 3.71 -5.92 5.64
CA GLN A 91 4.02 -6.63 6.88
C GLN A 91 4.00 -5.69 8.09
N LYS A 92 4.61 -4.51 7.95
CA LYS A 92 4.63 -3.48 8.99
C LYS A 92 3.22 -3.04 9.40
N TYR A 93 2.31 -2.92 8.42
CA TYR A 93 0.92 -2.58 8.70
C TYR A 93 0.16 -3.72 9.35
N GLN A 94 0.37 -4.95 8.88
CA GLN A 94 -0.25 -6.11 9.49
C GLN A 94 0.12 -6.22 10.98
N ASP A 95 1.40 -6.05 11.32
CA ASP A 95 1.87 -6.11 12.71
C ASP A 95 1.30 -4.96 13.56
N GLY A 96 1.22 -3.75 13.00
CA GLY A 96 0.65 -2.60 13.70
C GLY A 96 -0.86 -2.69 13.93
N ASP A 97 -1.61 -3.22 12.95
CA ASP A 97 -3.07 -3.40 13.04
C ASP A 97 -3.45 -4.43 14.12
N PHE A 98 -2.57 -5.39 14.41
CA PHE A 98 -2.75 -6.31 15.53
C PHE A 98 -2.55 -5.64 16.90
N ALA A 99 -1.74 -4.59 16.99
CA ALA A 99 -1.34 -3.98 18.25
C ALA A 99 -2.21 -2.78 18.66
N HIS A 100 -2.56 -1.90 17.71
CA HIS A 100 -3.28 -0.64 18.00
C HIS A 100 -3.87 -0.03 16.73
N ARG A 101 -4.72 0.98 16.89
CA ARG A 101 -5.30 1.69 15.75
C ARG A 101 -4.22 2.47 15.00
N MET A 102 -4.03 2.15 13.72
CA MET A 102 -3.12 2.88 12.85
C MET A 102 -3.86 3.87 11.96
N LEU A 103 -3.25 5.04 11.76
CA LEU A 103 -3.62 5.98 10.72
C LEU A 103 -2.43 6.13 9.76
N MET A 104 -2.72 6.09 8.46
CA MET A 104 -1.74 6.15 7.37
C MET A 104 -1.97 7.39 6.49
N PRO A 105 -1.53 8.60 6.91
CA PRO A 105 -1.84 9.85 6.22
C PRO A 105 -1.43 9.94 4.74
N PHE A 106 -0.37 9.23 4.34
CA PHE A 106 0.16 9.26 2.97
C PHE A 106 -0.30 8.09 2.11
N ASN A 107 -1.03 7.12 2.67
CA ASN A 107 -1.62 6.01 1.91
C ASN A 107 -2.94 6.44 1.24
N ASP A 108 -2.97 7.67 0.73
CA ASP A 108 -4.08 8.24 -0.01
C ASP A 108 -3.70 8.36 -1.47
N ARG A 109 -4.54 7.79 -2.34
CA ARG A 109 -4.27 7.77 -3.79
C ARG A 109 -4.24 9.17 -4.37
N GLY A 110 -5.15 10.06 -3.98
CA GLY A 110 -5.21 11.43 -4.48
C GLY A 110 -3.97 12.23 -4.08
N LEU A 111 -3.51 12.07 -2.84
CA LEU A 111 -2.28 12.67 -2.36
C LEU A 111 -1.06 12.13 -3.11
N ILE A 112 -0.96 10.81 -3.31
CA ILE A 112 0.13 10.20 -4.08
C ILE A 112 0.14 10.72 -5.52
N GLU A 113 -1.00 10.74 -6.21
CA GLU A 113 -1.10 11.25 -7.58
C GLU A 113 -0.75 12.74 -7.66
N LEU A 114 -1.17 13.55 -6.69
CA LEU A 114 -0.78 14.97 -6.58
C LEU A 114 0.72 15.14 -6.36
N MET A 115 1.33 14.35 -5.48
CA MET A 115 2.78 14.41 -5.28
C MET A 115 3.53 13.96 -6.55
N GLN A 116 3.04 12.92 -7.24
CA GLN A 116 3.63 12.40 -8.48
C GLN A 116 3.47 13.35 -9.67
N SER A 117 2.47 14.25 -9.67
CA SER A 117 2.26 15.21 -10.76
C SER A 117 3.32 16.32 -10.80
N LEU A 118 4.11 16.48 -9.74
CA LEU A 118 5.19 17.44 -9.70
C LEU A 118 6.39 16.97 -10.54
N PRO A 119 7.10 17.88 -11.22
CA PRO A 119 8.37 17.57 -11.86
C PRO A 119 9.39 16.98 -10.88
N TYR A 120 10.23 16.06 -11.36
CA TYR A 120 11.25 15.37 -10.56
C TYR A 120 12.07 16.32 -9.64
N PRO A 121 12.61 17.47 -10.12
CA PRO A 121 13.40 18.35 -9.26
C PRO A 121 12.62 18.89 -8.06
N LEU A 122 11.32 19.18 -8.22
CA LEU A 122 10.49 19.70 -7.12
C LEU A 122 10.16 18.60 -6.10
N ARG A 123 10.01 17.36 -6.58
CA ARG A 123 9.77 16.18 -5.75
C ARG A 123 11.00 15.82 -4.92
N GLU A 124 12.17 15.79 -5.54
CA GLU A 124 13.46 15.54 -4.87
C GLU A 124 13.75 16.60 -3.79
N GLN A 125 13.44 17.87 -4.09
CA GLN A 125 13.55 18.99 -3.14
C GLN A 125 12.43 19.01 -2.09
N LYS A 126 11.47 18.07 -2.15
CA LYS A 126 10.36 17.93 -1.20
C LYS A 126 9.50 19.19 -1.03
N VAL A 127 9.38 20.00 -2.10
CA VAL A 127 8.73 21.32 -2.04
C VAL A 127 7.31 21.25 -1.50
N LEU A 128 6.54 20.22 -1.88
CA LEU A 128 5.17 20.05 -1.38
C LEU A 128 5.12 19.74 0.12
N LEU A 129 6.04 18.92 0.63
CA LEU A 129 6.09 18.61 2.06
C LEU A 129 6.52 19.84 2.87
N GLU A 130 7.52 20.58 2.40
CA GLU A 130 7.94 21.85 3.00
C GLU A 130 6.79 22.87 2.99
N ALA A 131 6.03 22.96 1.88
CA ALA A 131 4.85 23.81 1.81
C ALA A 131 3.76 23.40 2.81
N VAL A 132 3.51 22.10 2.98
CA VAL A 132 2.55 21.56 3.98
C VAL A 132 3.01 21.83 5.41
N LEU A 133 4.32 21.86 5.69
CA LEU A 133 4.84 22.21 7.02
C LEU A 133 4.81 23.71 7.28
N ALA A 134 5.10 24.52 6.27
CA ALA A 134 5.07 25.98 6.35
C ALA A 134 3.64 26.55 6.42
N THR A 135 2.68 25.84 5.81
CA THR A 135 1.26 26.11 6.00
C THR A 135 0.80 25.31 7.20
N VAL A 136 0.65 25.92 8.39
CA VAL A 136 -0.14 25.27 9.44
C VAL A 136 -1.49 24.95 8.81
N PRO A 137 -1.88 23.68 8.59
CA PRO A 137 -3.21 23.41 8.10
C PRO A 137 -4.11 23.88 9.22
N ALA A 138 -4.75 25.03 9.04
CA ALA A 138 -5.88 25.39 9.88
C ALA A 138 -6.90 24.30 9.58
N LEU A 139 -6.96 23.31 10.47
CA LEU A 139 -8.06 22.37 10.47
C LEU A 139 -9.29 23.24 10.67
N ASP A 140 -10.03 23.46 9.59
CA ASP A 140 -11.28 24.20 9.63
C ASP A 140 -12.15 23.51 10.70
N PRO A 141 -12.43 24.20 11.84
CA PRO A 141 -13.15 23.60 12.94
C PRO A 141 -14.53 23.09 12.51
N GLU A 142 -15.13 23.71 11.50
CA GLU A 142 -16.43 23.29 10.96
C GLU A 142 -16.31 22.01 10.13
N ARG A 143 -15.18 21.76 9.46
CA ARG A 143 -14.91 20.49 8.76
C ARG A 143 -14.50 19.36 9.72
N LEU A 144 -13.86 19.68 10.85
CA LEU A 144 -13.54 18.70 11.88
C LEU A 144 -14.81 18.10 12.52
N ARG A 145 -15.85 18.91 12.74
CA ARG A 145 -17.11 18.46 13.34
C ARG A 145 -17.86 17.41 12.52
N GLY A 146 -17.59 17.27 11.22
CA GLY A 146 -18.23 16.25 10.37
C GLY A 146 -17.59 14.87 10.46
N HIS A 147 -16.30 14.79 10.77
CA HIS A 147 -15.52 13.53 10.80
C HIS A 147 -15.03 13.12 12.19
N VAL A 148 -14.98 14.08 13.12
CA VAL A 148 -14.72 13.90 14.55
C VAL A 148 -15.90 14.44 15.35
N ALA A 149 -17.11 14.45 14.77
CA ALA A 149 -18.29 14.41 15.63
C ALA A 149 -18.02 13.29 16.64
N ASP A 150 -18.26 13.55 17.91
CA ASP A 150 -18.44 12.52 18.92
C ASP A 150 -19.53 11.60 18.38
N GLU A 151 -19.17 10.65 17.49
CA GLU A 151 -19.91 9.41 17.39
C GLU A 151 -19.85 8.94 18.83
N PRO A 152 -20.98 8.95 19.57
CA PRO A 152 -20.95 8.46 20.93
C PRO A 152 -20.28 7.10 20.84
N LEU A 153 -19.21 6.91 21.61
CA LEU A 153 -18.52 5.63 21.71
C LEU A 153 -19.62 4.58 21.67
N ARG A 154 -19.66 3.80 20.57
CA ARG A 154 -20.76 2.85 20.40
C ARG A 154 -20.84 2.07 21.71
N PRO A 155 -22.03 1.93 22.31
CA PRO A 155 -22.16 1.14 23.52
C PRO A 155 -21.36 -0.15 23.35
N ALA A 156 -20.56 -0.54 24.34
CA ALA A 156 -19.68 -1.73 24.25
C ALA A 156 -20.47 -3.03 23.94
N ASP A 157 -21.78 -2.93 24.05
CA ASP A 157 -22.86 -3.88 23.84
C ASP A 157 -23.49 -3.84 22.43
N VAL A 158 -23.01 -2.98 21.51
CA VAL A 158 -23.27 -3.17 20.08
C VAL A 158 -22.39 -4.33 19.62
N ASP A 159 -22.98 -5.53 19.63
CA ASP A 159 -22.41 -6.73 19.03
C ASP A 159 -22.10 -6.41 17.56
N GLU A 160 -20.85 -6.05 17.27
CA GLU A 160 -20.36 -5.88 15.90
C GLU A 160 -20.50 -7.25 15.23
N SER A 161 -21.65 -7.47 14.60
CA SER A 161 -21.91 -8.69 13.87
C SER A 161 -20.76 -8.86 12.89
N PRO A 162 -19.96 -9.93 13.01
CA PRO A 162 -18.75 -10.05 12.22
C PRO A 162 -19.13 -10.02 10.75
N ILE A 163 -18.45 -9.17 9.98
CA ILE A 163 -18.65 -9.09 8.53
C ILE A 163 -18.44 -10.49 7.97
N THR A 164 -19.51 -11.11 7.49
CA THR A 164 -19.47 -12.45 6.96
C THR A 164 -19.09 -12.40 5.48
N TRP A 165 -18.64 -13.53 4.94
CA TRP A 165 -18.43 -13.64 3.49
C TRP A 165 -19.70 -13.34 2.69
N ARG A 166 -20.90 -13.49 3.29
CA ARG A 166 -22.18 -13.18 2.63
C ARG A 166 -22.33 -11.67 2.44
N ASP A 167 -21.90 -10.87 3.41
CA ASP A 167 -21.94 -9.41 3.36
C ASP A 167 -21.00 -8.88 2.28
N VAL A 168 -19.80 -9.46 2.18
CA VAL A 168 -18.82 -9.16 1.11
C VAL A 168 -19.39 -9.48 -0.29
N VAL A 169 -20.12 -10.59 -0.43
CA VAL A 169 -20.74 -11.01 -1.70
C VAL A 169 -22.00 -10.21 -2.04
N ALA A 170 -22.72 -9.73 -1.03
CA ALA A 170 -23.86 -8.83 -1.19
C ALA A 170 -23.40 -7.47 -1.72
N ALA A 171 -22.34 -6.91 -1.12
CA ALA A 171 -21.74 -5.64 -1.54
C ALA A 171 -21.02 -5.72 -2.91
N ARG A 172 -20.63 -6.91 -3.37
CA ARG A 172 -19.91 -7.12 -4.64
C ARG A 172 -20.57 -8.20 -5.51
N PRO A 173 -21.69 -7.89 -6.19
CA PRO A 173 -22.48 -8.89 -6.93
C PRO A 173 -21.70 -9.63 -8.01
N HIS A 174 -20.69 -9.00 -8.62
CA HIS A 174 -19.83 -9.59 -9.63
C HIS A 174 -18.97 -10.76 -9.10
N LEU A 175 -18.79 -10.89 -7.78
CA LEU A 175 -18.06 -12.02 -7.17
C LEU A 175 -18.92 -13.29 -7.01
N ARG A 176 -20.26 -13.18 -7.09
CA ARG A 176 -21.20 -14.31 -6.91
C ARG A 176 -20.89 -15.53 -7.80
N PRO A 177 -20.56 -15.38 -9.11
CA PRO A 177 -20.24 -16.53 -9.95
C PRO A 177 -18.93 -17.23 -9.57
N ARG A 178 -17.94 -16.49 -9.03
CA ARG A 178 -16.66 -17.07 -8.58
C ARG A 178 -16.85 -17.85 -7.28
N VAL A 179 -17.59 -17.30 -6.32
CA VAL A 179 -17.92 -17.96 -5.05
C VAL A 179 -18.75 -19.22 -5.27
N ARG A 180 -19.77 -19.18 -6.14
CA ARG A 180 -20.56 -20.37 -6.50
C ARG A 180 -19.71 -21.49 -7.09
N ARG A 181 -18.76 -21.17 -7.97
CA ARG A 181 -17.84 -22.14 -8.57
C ARG A 181 -16.89 -22.75 -7.54
N ALA A 182 -16.35 -21.94 -6.62
CA ALA A 182 -15.50 -22.42 -5.54
C ALA A 182 -16.26 -23.37 -4.58
N ALA A 183 -17.47 -22.99 -4.16
CA ALA A 183 -18.32 -23.83 -3.31
C ALA A 183 -18.70 -25.16 -3.98
N ALA A 184 -19.03 -25.14 -5.28
CA ALA A 184 -19.33 -26.35 -6.04
C ALA A 184 -18.11 -27.30 -6.18
N ARG A 185 -16.88 -26.76 -6.22
CA ARG A 185 -15.65 -27.55 -6.21
C ARG A 185 -15.38 -28.17 -4.84
N LEU A 186 -15.60 -27.43 -3.77
CA LEU A 186 -15.45 -27.92 -2.39
C LEU A 186 -16.46 -29.03 -2.08
N ARG A 187 -17.74 -28.90 -2.48
CA ARG A 187 -18.75 -29.95 -2.31
C ARG A 187 -18.40 -31.23 -3.08
N ARG A 188 -17.84 -31.11 -4.28
CA ARG A 188 -17.37 -32.28 -5.04
C ARG A 188 -16.18 -32.98 -4.39
N ARG A 189 -15.29 -32.24 -3.72
CA ARG A 189 -14.19 -32.83 -2.94
C ARG A 189 -14.67 -33.46 -1.63
N ALA A 190 -15.65 -32.86 -0.97
CA ALA A 190 -16.20 -33.38 0.28
C ALA A 190 -17.15 -34.58 0.08
N GLY A 191 -17.86 -34.65 -1.04
CA GLY A 191 -18.72 -35.79 -1.42
C GLY A 191 -17.97 -36.95 -2.10
N GLY A 192 -16.64 -36.94 -2.07
CA GLY A 192 -15.76 -37.96 -2.64
C GLY A 192 -14.88 -38.68 -1.62
N MET A 193 -15.20 -38.60 -0.32
CA MET A 193 -14.63 -39.52 0.67
C MET A 193 -15.54 -40.76 0.77
N PRO A 194 -15.01 -41.98 0.53
CA PRO A 194 -15.75 -43.22 0.78
C PRO A 194 -16.07 -43.40 2.27
#